data_AF-A0A094KRI4-F1
#
_entry.id   AF-A0A094KRI4-F1
#
_cell.length_a   1.000
_cell.length_b   1.000
_cell.length_c   1.000
_cell.angle_alpha   90.00
_cell.angle_beta   90.00
_cell.angle_gamma   90.00
#
_symmetry.space_group_name_H-M   'P 1'
#
loop_
_entity.id
_entity.type
_entity.pdbx_description
1 polymer ?
#
loop_
_entity_poly.entity_id
_entity_poly.type
_entity_poly.pdbx_seq_one_letter_code
_entity_poly.pdbx_strand_id
1 'polypeptide(L)' 'PADKERFICIYPAYLNNKKTTAEGRRIPIDKAVENPTSTEIQDVCAAVGFNVLLEKNK' A
#
# COMPACT_ATOMS: atom_id res chain seq x y z
N PRO A 1 -5.76 0.07 -16.67
CA PRO A 1 -6.17 -1.11 -17.46
C PRO A 1 -7.51 -1.63 -16.93
N ALA A 2 -8.36 -2.23 -17.78
CA ALA A 2 -9.62 -2.81 -17.31
C ALA A 2 -9.42 -4.14 -16.56
N ASP A 3 -8.36 -4.89 -16.89
CA ASP A 3 -8.05 -6.17 -16.25
C ASP A 3 -7.43 -5.98 -14.87
N LYS A 4 -8.10 -6.55 -13.85
CA LYS A 4 -7.69 -6.48 -12.45
C LYS A 4 -6.30 -7.08 -12.20
N GLU A 5 -5.93 -8.09 -12.99
CA GLU A 5 -4.62 -8.76 -12.91
C GLU A 5 -3.45 -7.85 -13.28
N ARG A 6 -3.72 -6.71 -13.95
CA ARG A 6 -2.72 -5.70 -14.32
C ARG A 6 -2.70 -4.50 -13.38
N PHE A 7 -3.38 -4.58 -12.24
CA PHE A 7 -3.35 -3.53 -11.23
C PHE A 7 -1.99 -3.50 -10.55
N ILE A 8 -1.59 -2.31 -10.09
CA ILE A 8 -0.36 -2.14 -9.31
C ILE A 8 -0.65 -2.63 -7.89
N CYS A 9 0.22 -3.50 -7.36
CA CYS A 9 0.11 -3.99 -5.99
C CYS A 9 0.83 -3.06 -5.01
N ILE A 10 0.16 -2.70 -3.92
CA ILE A 10 0.74 -1.94 -2.82
C ILE A 10 0.61 -2.78 -1.55
N TYR A 11 1.75 -3.16 -0.97
CA TYR A 11 1.80 -3.85 0.31
C TYR A 11 2.04 -2.86 1.45
N PRO A 12 1.45 -3.06 2.65
CA PRO A 12 1.67 -2.16 3.78
C PRO A 12 3.16 -1.98 4.15
N ALA A 13 3.96 -3.02 3.93
CA ALA A 13 5.41 -2.97 4.15
C ALA A 13 6.11 -1.85 3.35
N TYR A 14 5.57 -1.45 2.20
CA TYR A 14 6.18 -0.45 1.33
C TYR A 14 6.15 0.95 1.94
N LEU A 15 5.17 1.21 2.82
CA LEU A 15 4.89 2.51 3.43
C LEU A 15 5.26 2.56 4.92
N ASN A 16 5.72 1.44 5.51
CA ASN A 16 5.95 1.32 6.94
C ASN A 16 7.32 1.90 7.35
N ASN A 17 7.33 2.89 8.26
CA ASN A 17 8.55 3.53 8.77
C ASN A 17 9.39 2.64 9.71
N LYS A 18 8.81 1.56 10.26
CA LYS A 18 9.50 0.57 11.09
C LYS A 18 10.23 -0.49 10.26
N LYS A 19 10.12 -0.46 8.93
CA LYS A 19 10.79 -1.38 8.02
C LYS A 19 11.99 -0.74 7.32
N THR A 20 13.05 -1.52 7.20
CA THR A 20 14.20 -1.19 6.35
C THR A 20 13.85 -1.36 4.87
N THR A 21 14.72 -0.86 3.98
CA THR A 21 14.60 -1.09 2.54
C THR A 21 14.66 -2.59 2.20
N ALA A 22 15.51 -3.35 2.91
CA ALA A 22 15.63 -4.80 2.72
C ALA A 22 14.36 -5.56 3.15
N GLU A 23 13.64 -5.06 4.16
CA GLU A 23 12.35 -5.59 4.61
C GLU A 23 11.16 -5.11 3.76
N GLY A 24 11.42 -4.32 2.71
CA GLY A 24 10.45 -3.98 1.68
C GLY A 24 10.00 -2.51 1.64
N ARG A 25 10.46 -1.64 2.55
CA ARG A 25 10.10 -0.20 2.47
C ARG A 25 10.54 0.39 1.12
N ARG A 26 9.64 1.12 0.47
CA ARG A 26 9.86 1.72 -0.86
C ARG A 26 9.94 3.25 -0.86
N ILE A 27 9.60 3.90 0.25
CA ILE A 27 9.61 5.36 0.37
C ILE A 27 10.58 5.86 1.46
N PRO A 28 11.06 7.11 1.39
CA PRO A 28 11.86 7.73 2.46
C PRO A 28 11.17 7.68 3.84
N ILE A 29 11.97 7.61 4.91
CA ILE A 29 11.45 7.45 6.28
C ILE A 29 10.60 8.66 6.72
N ASP A 30 10.98 9.87 6.31
CA ASP A 30 10.25 11.12 6.62
C ASP A 30 8.84 11.16 6.02
N LYS A 31 8.56 10.35 5.00
CA LYS A 31 7.23 10.22 4.36
C LYS A 31 6.52 8.92 4.71
N ALA A 32 7.21 8.00 5.39
CA ALA A 32 6.66 6.73 5.80
C ALA A 32 5.81 6.86 7.07
N VAL A 33 4.84 5.97 7.23
CA VAL A 33 3.89 5.99 8.36
C VAL A 33 4.09 4.79 9.26
N GLU A 34 3.67 4.91 10.51
CA GLU A 34 3.80 3.83 11.49
C GLU A 34 2.72 2.78 11.28
N ASN A 35 3.15 1.52 11.06
CA ASN A 35 2.28 0.34 11.01
C ASN A 35 1.00 0.49 10.15
N PRO A 36 1.11 0.91 8.86
CA PRO A 36 -0.06 1.01 8.00
C PRO A 36 -0.73 -0.35 7.81
N THR A 37 -2.05 -0.35 7.65
CA THR A 37 -2.85 -1.53 7.29
C THR A 37 -3.29 -1.48 5.83
N SER A 38 -3.56 -2.64 5.23
CA SER A 38 -4.05 -2.71 3.85
C SER A 38 -5.45 -2.11 3.70
N THR A 39 -6.26 -2.14 4.76
CA THR A 39 -7.57 -1.47 4.83
C THR A 39 -7.44 0.05 4.77
N GLU A 40 -6.57 0.66 5.58
CA GLU A 40 -6.36 2.12 5.55
C GLU A 40 -5.86 2.59 4.18
N ILE A 41 -4.96 1.82 3.55
CA ILE A 41 -4.46 2.12 2.19
C ILE A 41 -5.60 2.05 1.18
N GLN A 42 -6.47 1.04 1.27
CA GLN A 42 -7.65 0.94 0.41
C GLN A 42 -8.57 2.15 0.58
N ASP A 43 -8.90 2.49 1.83
CA ASP A 43 -9.85 3.55 2.16
C ASP A 43 -9.38 4.91 1.63
N VAL A 44 -8.10 5.26 1.83
CA VAL A 44 -7.54 6.52 1.34
C VAL A 44 -7.49 6.55 -0.18
N CYS A 45 -7.08 5.46 -0.84
CA CYS A 45 -7.05 5.41 -2.30
C CYS A 45 -8.47 5.50 -2.90
N ALA A 46 -9.45 4.83 -2.29
CA ALA A 46 -10.85 4.88 -2.70
C ALA A 46 -11.44 6.28 -2.52
N ALA A 47 -11.13 6.95 -1.40
CA ALA A 47 -11.59 8.31 -1.12
C ALA A 47 -11.10 9.35 -2.15
N VAL A 48 -9.91 9.12 -2.73
CA VAL A 48 -9.34 9.95 -3.81
C VAL A 48 -9.91 9.59 -5.20
N GLY A 49 -10.69 8.52 -5.30
CA GLY A 49 -11.34 8.08 -6.54
C GLY A 49 -10.54 7.07 -7.36
N PHE A 50 -9.52 6.43 -6.79
CA PHE A 50 -8.83 5.33 -7.46
C PHE A 50 -9.69 4.07 -7.48
N ASN A 51 -9.62 3.32 -8.59
CA ASN A 51 -10.20 1.99 -8.70
C ASN A 51 -9.31 0.98 -7.98
N VAL A 52 -9.74 0.54 -6.79
CA VAL A 52 -8.94 -0.31 -5.89
C VAL A 52 -9.62 -1.63 -5.57
N LEU A 53 -8.81 -2.65 -5.33
CA LEU A 53 -9.22 -3.97 -4.85
C LEU A 53 -8.34 -4.36 -3.67
N LEU A 54 -8.95 -4.83 -2.59
CA LEU A 54 -8.24 -5.33 -1.40
C LEU A 54 -8.21 -6.87 -1.39
N GLU A 55 -7.02 -7.44 -1.30
CA GLU A 55 -6.79 -8.88 -1.11
C GLU A 55 -6.39 -9.15 0.35
N LYS A 56 -7.36 -9.39 1.25
CA LYS A 56 -7.12 -9.45 2.72
C LYS A 56 -6.19 -10.58 3.20
N ASN A 57 -5.97 -11.61 2.39
CA ASN A 57 -5.23 -12.83 2.77
C ASN A 57 -3.92 -12.99 1.99
N LYS A 58 -3.36 -11.90 1.48
CA LYS A 58 -2.08 -11.88 0.76
C LYS A 58 -1.10 -10.89 1.40
#